data_AF-A0A225UKI8-F1
#
_entry.id   AF-A0A225UKI8-F1
#
_cell.length_a   1.000
_cell.length_b   1.000
_cell.length_c   1.000
_cell.angle_alpha   90.00
_cell.angle_beta   90.00
_cell.angle_gamma   90.00
#
_symmetry.space_group_name_H-M   'P 1'
#
loop_
_entity.id
_entity.type
_entity.pdbx_description
1 polymer ?
#
loop_
_entity_poly.entity_id
_entity_poly.type
_entity_poly.pdbx_seq_one_letter_code
_entity_poly.pdbx_strand_id
1 'polypeptide(L)' 'MALGMAFGMNTGYAVNPARDFGPRLFTAIAGWGSKVFTTRNYYFWIPLVADSIGGVCGAGLYRLLVEIHHPAIPYESQL' A
#
# COMPACT_ATOMS: atom_id res chain seq x y z
N MET A 1 3.73 -12.88 -0.32
CA MET A 1 3.27 -13.67 0.86
C MET A 1 4.08 -13.37 2.13
N ALA A 2 5.42 -13.25 2.05
CA ALA A 2 6.27 -12.98 3.22
C ALA A 2 5.84 -11.78 4.09
N LEU A 3 5.49 -10.64 3.49
CA LEU A 3 5.05 -9.46 4.24
C LEU A 3 3.76 -9.69 5.05
N GLY A 4 2.79 -10.41 4.47
CA GLY A 4 1.54 -10.76 5.17
C GLY A 4 1.77 -11.77 6.28
N MET A 5 2.71 -12.71 6.10
CA MET A 5 3.07 -13.68 7.13
C MET A 5 3.82 -13.03 8.30
N ALA A 6 4.71 -12.07 8.02
CA ALA A 6 5.51 -11.40 9.04
C ALA A 6 4.77 -10.28 9.78
N PHE A 7 3.97 -9.49 9.07
CA PHE A 7 3.36 -8.25 9.62
C PHE A 7 1.83 -8.20 9.52
N GLY A 8 1.17 -9.23 8.97
CA GLY A 8 -0.27 -9.22 8.74
C GLY A 8 -1.14 -9.21 10.00
N MET A 9 -0.64 -9.68 11.14
CA MET A 9 -1.47 -9.81 12.36
C MET A 9 -1.95 -8.47 12.94
N ASN A 10 -1.19 -7.37 12.74
CA ASN A 10 -1.54 -6.08 13.32
C ASN A 10 -2.69 -5.40 12.57
N THR A 11 -2.68 -5.45 11.24
CA THR A 11 -3.54 -4.62 10.37
C THR A 11 -4.14 -5.35 9.17
N GLY A 12 -3.91 -6.66 9.04
CA GLY A 12 -4.44 -7.46 7.93
C GLY A 12 -3.71 -7.28 6.60
N TYR A 13 -2.55 -6.63 6.59
CA TYR A 13 -1.76 -6.37 5.37
C TYR A 13 -2.59 -5.62 4.30
N ALA A 14 -3.26 -4.54 4.74
CA ALA A 14 -3.90 -3.58 3.87
C ALA A 14 -2.82 -2.66 3.27
N VAL A 15 -2.12 -3.15 2.24
CA VAL A 15 -1.00 -2.47 1.55
C VAL A 15 -1.38 -1.80 0.23
N ASN A 16 -2.67 -1.79 -0.07
CA ASN A 16 -3.19 -1.14 -1.25
C ASN A 16 -4.50 -0.45 -0.88
N PRO A 17 -4.61 0.87 -1.12
CA PRO A 17 -5.84 1.63 -0.87
C PRO A 17 -7.09 1.01 -1.49
N ALA A 18 -7.02 0.55 -2.75
CA ALA A 18 -8.16 -0.07 -3.44
C ALA A 18 -8.54 -1.43 -2.83
N ARG A 19 -7.54 -2.16 -2.31
CA ARG A 19 -7.69 -3.47 -1.68
C ARG A 19 -8.34 -3.40 -0.31
N ASP A 20 -8.33 -2.24 0.36
CA ASP A 20 -9.09 -1.97 1.58
C ASP A 20 -10.43 -1.28 1.27
N PHE A 21 -10.40 -0.16 0.54
CA PHE A 21 -11.58 0.70 0.36
C PHE A 21 -12.70 0.05 -0.44
N GLY A 22 -12.37 -0.68 -1.53
CA GLY A 22 -13.37 -1.32 -2.38
C GLY A 22 -14.25 -2.33 -1.62
N PRO A 23 -13.66 -3.34 -0.95
CA PRO A 23 -14.40 -4.26 -0.10
C PRO A 23 -15.16 -3.57 1.05
N ARG A 24 -14.61 -2.47 1.60
CA ARG A 24 -15.27 -1.69 2.65
C ARG A 24 -16.53 -0.99 2.14
N LEU A 25 -16.47 -0.38 0.95
CA LEU A 25 -17.64 0.21 0.31
C LEU A 25 -18.68 -0.85 -0.04
N PHE A 26 -18.24 -1.98 -0.60
CA PHE A 26 -19.14 -3.10 -0.90
C PHE A 26 -19.86 -3.58 0.37
N THR A 27 -19.15 -3.81 1.46
CA THR A 27 -19.76 -4.27 2.73
C THR A 27 -20.68 -3.22 3.35
N ALA A 28 -20.37 -1.92 3.20
CA ALA A 28 -21.29 -0.86 3.61
C ALA A 28 -22.65 -0.98 2.94
N ILE A 29 -22.65 -1.23 1.62
CA ILE A 29 -23.86 -1.37 0.79
C ILE A 29 -24.53 -2.73 1.02
N ALA A 30 -23.76 -3.78 1.28
CA ALA A 30 -24.23 -5.14 1.51
C ALA A 30 -24.87 -5.36 2.89
N GLY A 31 -25.18 -4.29 3.63
CA GLY A 31 -25.95 -4.36 4.88
C GLY A 31 -25.15 -4.14 6.17
N TRP A 32 -23.83 -3.96 6.11
CA TRP A 32 -23.04 -3.59 7.31
C TRP A 32 -23.14 -2.09 7.64
N GLY A 33 -23.63 -1.28 6.71
CA GLY A 33 -23.85 0.16 6.90
C GLY A 33 -22.55 0.95 7.15
N SER A 34 -22.67 2.13 7.75
CA SER A 34 -21.54 3.03 7.99
C SER A 34 -20.52 2.54 9.01
N LYS A 35 -20.84 1.49 9.77
CA LYS A 35 -19.96 0.93 10.82
C LYS A 35 -18.60 0.48 10.28
N VAL A 36 -18.55 0.08 9.01
CA VAL A 36 -17.30 -0.30 8.35
C VAL A 36 -16.32 0.87 8.26
N PHE A 37 -16.76 2.13 8.27
CA PHE A 37 -15.89 3.30 8.25
C PHE A 37 -15.58 3.85 9.65
N THR A 38 -16.33 3.48 10.68
CA THR A 38 -16.12 3.99 12.05
C THR A 38 -15.34 3.03 12.96
N THR A 39 -15.24 1.77 12.57
CA THR A 39 -14.57 0.72 13.35
C THR A 39 -13.10 1.07 13.64
N ARG A 40 -12.65 0.76 14.87
CA ARG A 40 -11.28 1.01 15.37
C ARG A 40 -10.83 2.47 15.20
N ASN A 41 -11.64 3.40 15.70
CA ASN A 41 -11.37 4.85 15.64
C ASN A 41 -11.13 5.33 14.20
N TYR A 42 -12.08 5.03 13.31
CA TYR A 42 -12.03 5.44 11.91
C TYR A 42 -10.82 4.89 11.14
N TYR A 43 -10.45 3.63 11.37
CA TYR A 43 -9.25 3.03 10.77
C TYR A 43 -9.19 3.08 9.23
N PHE A 44 -10.32 3.22 8.53
CA PHE A 44 -10.42 3.17 7.07
C PHE A 44 -9.49 4.15 6.32
N TRP A 45 -9.17 5.31 6.91
CA TRP A 45 -8.31 6.30 6.26
C TRP A 45 -6.83 5.92 6.33
N ILE A 46 -6.45 5.07 7.29
CA ILE A 46 -5.04 4.70 7.53
C ILE A 46 -4.47 3.96 6.31
N PRO A 47 -5.07 2.85 5.81
CA PRO A 47 -4.58 2.21 4.59
C PRO A 47 -4.59 3.12 3.36
N LEU A 48 -5.55 4.06 3.27
CA LEU A 48 -5.64 4.98 2.14
C LEU A 48 -4.43 5.93 2.08
N VAL A 49 -4.06 6.53 3.22
CA VAL A 49 -3.00 7.53 3.31
C VAL A 49 -1.62 6.89 3.53
N ALA A 50 -1.52 5.96 4.49
CA ALA A 50 -0.25 5.35 4.87
C ALA A 50 0.37 4.55 3.72
N ASP A 51 -0.42 3.82 2.94
CA ASP A 51 0.10 3.06 1.80
C ASP A 51 0.58 3.98 0.69
N SER A 52 -0.13 5.08 0.44
CA SER A 52 0.26 6.04 -0.59
C SER A 52 1.60 6.71 -0.23
N ILE A 53 1.77 7.12 1.02
CA ILE A 53 3.03 7.67 1.53
C ILE A 53 4.12 6.60 1.51
N GLY A 54 3.82 5.40 2.00
CA GLY A 54 4.76 4.27 2.03
C GLY A 54 5.25 3.87 0.63
N GLY A 55 4.38 3.91 -0.39
CA GLY A 55 4.73 3.65 -1.77
C GLY A 55 5.71 4.68 -2.34
N VAL A 56 5.45 5.97 -2.11
CA VAL A 56 6.36 7.05 -2.53
C VAL A 56 7.70 6.95 -1.79
N CYS A 57 7.68 6.76 -0.46
CA CYS A 57 8.89 6.60 0.33
C CYS A 57 9.69 5.35 -0.10
N GLY A 58 9.02 4.22 -0.34
CA GLY A 58 9.65 2.98 -0.78
C GLY A 58 10.30 3.13 -2.16
N ALA A 59 9.61 3.78 -3.10
CA ALA A 59 10.18 4.10 -4.41
C ALA A 59 11.40 5.03 -4.29
N GLY A 60 11.32 6.06 -3.44
CA GLY A 60 12.44 6.95 -3.15
C GLY A 60 13.65 6.22 -2.57
N LEU A 61 13.41 5.32 -1.60
CA LEU A 61 14.46 4.47 -1.02
C LEU A 61 15.09 3.54 -2.07
N TYR A 62 14.31 2.95 -2.96
CA TYR A 62 14.85 2.14 -4.05
C TYR A 62 15.76 2.99 -4.96
N ARG A 63 15.32 4.19 -5.35
CA ARG A 63 16.15 5.07 -6.17
C ARG A 63 17.49 5.38 -5.48
N LEU A 64 17.44 5.78 -4.22
CA LEU A 64 18.61 6.21 -3.45
C LEU A 64 19.57 5.07 -3.10
N LEU A 65 19.05 3.89 -2.78
CA LEU A 65 19.88 2.80 -2.27
C LEU A 65 20.31 1.83 -3.38
N VAL A 66 19.53 1.72 -4.45
CA VAL A 66 19.77 0.73 -5.51
C VAL A 66 20.02 1.41 -6.85
N GLU A 67 19.07 2.21 -7.33
CA GLU A 67 19.10 2.71 -8.71
C GLU A 67 20.30 3.59 -9.02
N ILE A 68 20.66 4.52 -8.14
CA ILE A 68 21.82 5.41 -8.36
C ILE A 68 23.17 4.67 -8.33
N HIS A 69 23.20 3.44 -7.82
CA HIS A 69 24.40 2.61 -7.76
C HIS A 69 24.52 1.67 -8.96
N HIS A 70 23.50 1.58 -9.82
CA HIS A 70 23.59 0.79 -11.04
C HIS A 70 24.49 1.49 -12.08
N PRO A 71 25.32 0.72 -12.81
CA PRO A 71 26.13 1.29 -13.89
C PRO A 71 25.22 1.87 -14.97
N ALA A 72 25.61 3.02 -15.52
CA ALA A 72 24.90 3.62 -16.63
C ALA A 72 24.91 2.65 -17.82
N ILE A 73 23.74 2.48 -18.45
CA ILE A 73 23.59 1.69 -19.66
C ILE A 73 24.29 2.44 -20.81
N PRO A 74 25.26 1.85 -21.53
CA PRO A 74 25.92 2.48 -22.67
C PRO A 74 24.91 2.83 -23.76
N TYR A 75 25.08 4.01 -24.37
CA TYR A 75 24.17 4.54 -25.38
C TYR A 75 23.97 3.58 -26.57
N GLU A 76 24.99 2.79 -26.94
CA GLU A 76 24.87 1.80 -28.04
C GLU A 76 23.85 0.68 -27.78
N SER A 77 23.42 0.45 -26.54
CA SER A 77 22.44 -0.61 -26.20
C SER A 77 20.99 -0.11 -26.07
N GLN A 78 20.76 1.16 -26.39
CA GLN A 78 19.44 1.81 -26.39
C GLN A 78 18.85 1.96 -27.82
N LEU A 79 19.62 1.60 -28.86
CA LEU A 79 19.22 1.52 -30.27
C LEU A 79 18.85 0.07 -30.63
#